data_AF-A0AA39GWN2-F1
#
_entry.id   AF-A0AA39GWN2-F1
#
_cell.length_a   1.000
_cell.length_b   1.000
_cell.length_c   1.000
_cell.angle_alpha   90.00
_cell.angle_beta   90.00
_cell.angle_gamma   90.00
#
_symmetry.space_group_name_H-M   'P 1'
#
loop_
_entity.id
_entity.type
_entity.pdbx_description
1 polymer ?
#
loop_
_entity_poly.entity_id
_entity_poly.type
_entity_poly.pdbx_seq_one_letter_code
_entity_poly.pdbx_strand_id
1 'polypeptide(L)'
;MEEDQAQSADASADSEQSSRAQSPDSTQVGMTLAGKQFVVTSSSALSTDGKLQCTNDDSRKEIANRGGIVLETFMAADRDMEMYLIANLHCRTYKYLTALALSVECVSYTWLEACFKKDMVVNHRPYMLHAGVNPLTNEIVRWEKSRPN
;
A
#
# COMPACT_ATOMS: atom_id res chain seq x y z
N MET A 1 -42.29 22.99 65.26
CA MET A 1 -41.76 22.62 66.57
C MET A 1 -41.94 21.12 66.67
N GLU A 2 -40.96 20.26 66.48
CA GLU A 2 -39.49 20.27 66.32
C GLU A 2 -39.20 19.18 65.26
N GLU A 3 -38.37 19.39 64.23
CA GLU A 3 -36.90 19.24 64.18
C GLU A 3 -36.35 17.88 64.63
N ASP A 4 -35.91 17.08 63.64
CA ASP A 4 -34.75 16.15 63.58
C ASP A 4 -34.96 15.31 62.28
N GLN A 5 -34.03 15.06 61.35
CA GLN A 5 -32.61 14.82 61.52
C GLN A 5 -31.91 14.78 60.13
N ALA A 6 -30.67 15.32 60.09
CA ALA A 6 -29.50 14.91 59.29
C ALA A 6 -29.40 15.16 57.76
N GLN A 7 -28.55 16.15 57.43
CA GLN A 7 -27.71 16.22 56.24
C GLN A 7 -26.47 15.31 56.34
N SER A 8 -26.04 14.72 55.22
CA SER A 8 -24.64 14.60 54.71
C SER A 8 -24.63 13.46 53.66
N ALA A 9 -24.36 13.76 52.39
CA ALA A 9 -23.03 13.91 51.79
C ALA A 9 -22.19 12.64 51.94
N ASP A 10 -22.20 11.78 50.92
CA ASP A 10 -21.03 11.32 50.16
C ASP A 10 -21.41 10.11 49.28
N ALA A 11 -21.11 10.18 47.97
CA ALA A 11 -20.72 9.06 47.12
C ALA A 11 -20.59 9.57 45.68
N SER A 12 -19.57 10.38 45.45
CA SER A 12 -19.03 10.64 44.11
C SER A 12 -18.07 9.50 43.78
N ALA A 13 -18.47 8.55 42.93
CA ALA A 13 -17.60 7.55 42.30
C ALA A 13 -18.42 6.97 41.12
N ASP A 14 -18.15 7.34 39.88
CA ASP A 14 -17.14 6.74 39.02
C ASP A 14 -16.76 7.80 37.98
N SER A 15 -15.70 8.56 38.20
CA SER A 15 -14.35 8.28 37.67
C SER A 15 -14.37 7.76 36.23
N GLU A 16 -14.12 8.71 35.34
CA GLU A 16 -13.63 8.53 33.99
C GLU A 16 -12.56 7.43 33.91
N GLN A 17 -12.89 6.30 33.28
CA GLN A 17 -11.88 5.44 32.68
C GLN A 17 -12.46 4.53 31.62
N SER A 18 -12.60 5.09 30.41
CA SER A 18 -12.30 4.30 29.20
C SER A 18 -11.71 5.21 28.14
N SER A 19 -10.61 5.86 28.50
CA SER A 19 -9.52 6.12 27.57
C SER A 19 -8.90 4.78 27.15
N ARG A 20 -9.65 3.94 26.43
CA ARG A 20 -9.01 2.97 25.54
C ARG A 20 -8.70 3.73 24.26
N ALA A 21 -7.73 4.64 24.38
CA ALA A 21 -6.80 4.91 23.30
C ALA A 21 -6.28 3.54 22.87
N GLN A 22 -6.92 2.97 21.84
CA GLN A 22 -6.25 2.02 20.99
C GLN A 22 -5.20 2.85 20.27
N SER A 23 -4.08 3.09 20.97
CA SER A 23 -2.81 3.26 20.30
C SER A 23 -2.65 1.98 19.47
N PRO A 24 -2.73 2.02 18.14
CA PRO A 24 -2.27 0.88 17.38
C PRO A 24 -0.81 0.71 17.77
N ASP A 25 -0.54 -0.47 18.34
CA ASP A 25 0.74 -0.99 18.72
C ASP A 25 1.80 -0.46 17.75
N SER A 26 2.55 0.53 18.22
CA SER A 26 3.59 1.21 17.45
C SER A 26 4.81 0.31 17.43
N THR A 27 4.65 -0.91 16.89
CA THR A 27 5.76 -1.61 16.27
C THR A 27 6.23 -0.66 15.20
N GLN A 28 7.32 0.05 15.46
CA GLN A 28 8.02 0.83 14.46
C GLN A 28 8.58 -0.16 13.44
N VAL A 29 7.70 -0.70 12.61
CA VAL A 29 8.05 -1.34 11.36
C VAL A 29 8.76 -0.24 10.60
N GLY A 30 10.08 -0.39 10.46
CA GLY A 30 10.95 0.64 9.92
C GLY A 30 10.29 1.26 8.70
N MET A 31 10.24 2.61 8.67
CA MET A 31 9.69 3.43 7.60
C MET A 31 10.50 3.28 6.30
N THR A 32 10.58 2.05 5.82
CA THR A 32 11.48 1.57 4.78
C THR A 32 11.01 2.02 3.41
N LEU A 33 9.71 2.32 3.29
CA LEU A 33 9.09 2.86 2.08
C LEU A 33 8.86 4.38 2.17
N ALA A 34 9.38 5.06 3.20
CA ALA A 34 9.23 6.50 3.34
C ALA A 34 9.81 7.25 2.13
N GLY A 35 9.07 8.26 1.68
CA GLY A 35 9.43 9.08 0.51
C GLY A 35 9.27 8.36 -0.84
N LYS A 36 8.59 7.21 -0.87
CA LYS A 36 8.24 6.50 -2.11
C LYS A 36 6.74 6.50 -2.33
N GLN A 37 6.36 6.63 -3.59
CA GLN A 37 4.97 6.66 -4.03
C GLN A 37 4.62 5.35 -4.73
N PHE A 38 3.42 4.84 -4.44
CA PHE A 38 2.96 3.57 -4.95
C PHE A 38 1.58 3.74 -5.57
N VAL A 39 1.43 3.28 -6.80
CA VAL A 39 0.12 3.11 -7.41
C VAL A 39 -0.17 1.64 -7.48
N VAL A 40 -1.32 1.21 -6.95
CA VAL A 40 -1.74 -0.20 -6.99
C VAL A 40 -2.78 -0.37 -8.10
N THR A 41 -2.54 -1.33 -8.98
CA THR A 41 -3.52 -1.76 -10.00
C THR A 41 -3.96 -3.19 -9.74
N SER A 42 -5.27 -3.40 -9.68
CA SER A 42 -5.85 -4.72 -9.79
C SER A 42 -5.90 -5.15 -11.23
N SER A 43 -5.55 -6.41 -11.47
CA SER A 43 -6.14 -7.14 -12.57
C SER A 43 -7.33 -7.87 -12.00
N SER A 44 -8.54 -7.55 -12.43
CA SER A 44 -9.68 -8.43 -12.20
C SER A 44 -9.57 -9.65 -13.11
N ALA A 45 -8.44 -10.35 -13.09
CA ALA A 45 -8.34 -11.68 -13.65
C ALA A 45 -8.97 -12.58 -12.61
N LEU A 46 -10.21 -13.00 -12.81
CA LEU A 46 -10.81 -14.06 -12.02
C LEU A 46 -9.90 -15.28 -12.12
N SER A 47 -9.17 -15.60 -11.05
CA SER A 47 -8.49 -16.88 -10.95
C SER A 47 -9.56 -17.96 -10.87
N THR A 48 -9.55 -18.89 -11.83
CA THR A 48 -10.40 -20.08 -11.90
C THR A 48 -10.26 -21.01 -10.68
N ASP A 49 -9.36 -20.72 -9.74
CA ASP A 49 -9.04 -21.55 -8.58
C ASP A 49 -9.55 -20.99 -7.22
N GLY A 50 -10.38 -19.94 -7.19
CA GLY A 50 -11.00 -19.47 -5.94
C GLY A 50 -10.03 -18.97 -4.85
N LYS A 51 -8.72 -18.95 -5.11
CA LYS A 51 -7.74 -18.27 -4.26
C LYS A 51 -7.84 -16.77 -4.54
N LEU A 52 -8.60 -16.11 -3.69
CA LEU A 52 -8.74 -14.66 -3.64
C LEU A 52 -7.35 -14.03 -3.73
N GLN A 53 -7.13 -13.32 -4.84
CA GLN A 53 -5.95 -12.48 -5.02
C GLN A 53 -5.98 -11.43 -3.91
N CYS A 54 -4.82 -11.21 -3.29
CA CYS A 54 -4.58 -10.18 -2.28
C CYS A 54 -5.48 -8.96 -2.50
N THR A 55 -6.33 -8.66 -1.51
CA THR A 55 -7.22 -7.50 -1.56
C THR A 55 -6.36 -6.27 -1.78
N ASN A 56 -6.66 -5.44 -2.78
CA ASN A 56 -5.90 -4.22 -3.05
C ASN A 56 -5.76 -3.38 -1.78
N ASP A 57 -6.79 -3.39 -0.94
CA ASP A 57 -6.82 -2.71 0.34
C ASP A 57 -5.74 -3.19 1.32
N ASP A 58 -5.39 -4.48 1.31
CA ASP A 58 -4.34 -5.02 2.19
C ASP A 58 -2.97 -4.52 1.74
N SER A 59 -2.67 -4.57 0.45
CA SER A 59 -1.42 -4.03 -0.09
C SER A 59 -1.30 -2.53 0.18
N ARG A 60 -2.40 -1.77 0.06
CA ARG A 60 -2.41 -0.33 0.35
C ARG A 60 -2.13 -0.04 1.82
N LYS A 61 -2.74 -0.79 2.74
CA LYS A 61 -2.51 -0.66 4.18
C LYS A 61 -1.06 -0.99 4.54
N GLU A 62 -0.52 -2.10 4.03
CA GLU A 62 0.86 -2.50 4.32
C GLU A 62 1.89 -1.46 3.83
N ILE A 63 1.66 -0.86 2.66
CA ILE A 63 2.52 0.23 2.16
C ILE A 63 2.42 1.46 3.07
N ALA A 64 1.20 1.86 3.45
CA ALA A 64 0.98 3.01 4.31
C ALA A 64 1.60 2.82 5.71
N ASN A 65 1.47 1.62 6.29
CA ASN A 65 2.06 1.26 7.58
C ASN A 65 3.59 1.41 7.60
N ARG A 66 4.25 1.26 6.45
CA ARG A 66 5.71 1.37 6.27
C ARG A 66 6.17 2.74 5.78
N GLY A 67 5.28 3.73 5.80
CA GLY A 67 5.56 5.12 5.42
C GLY A 67 5.49 5.41 3.91
N GLY A 68 5.03 4.46 3.09
CA GLY A 68 4.83 4.68 1.67
C GLY A 68 3.54 5.44 1.38
N ILE A 69 3.55 6.30 0.37
CA ILE A 69 2.37 7.06 -0.04
C ILE A 69 1.66 6.28 -1.15
N VAL A 70 0.43 5.86 -0.88
CA VAL A 70 -0.41 5.20 -1.88
C VAL A 70 -1.22 6.25 -2.64
N LEU A 71 -1.06 6.27 -3.97
CA LEU A 71 -1.79 7.16 -4.86
C LEU A 71 -2.81 6.36 -5.68
N GLU A 72 -3.98 6.96 -5.89
CA GLU A 72 -5.00 6.39 -6.77
C GLU A 72 -4.62 6.59 -8.25
N THR A 73 -4.00 7.74 -8.55
CA THR A 73 -3.67 8.20 -9.91
C THR A 73 -2.26 8.77 -9.97
N PHE A 74 -1.55 8.47 -11.05
CA PHE A 74 -0.18 8.97 -11.33
C PHE A 74 -0.07 10.49 -11.43
N MET A 75 -1.17 11.19 -11.72
CA MET A 75 -1.19 12.65 -11.84
C MET A 75 -1.11 13.36 -10.49
N ALA A 76 -1.52 12.70 -9.41
CA ALA A 76 -1.47 13.24 -8.05
C ALA A 76 -0.09 13.03 -7.40
N ALA A 77 0.89 12.60 -8.18
CA ALA A 77 2.21 12.23 -7.71
C ALA A 77 3.19 13.39 -7.75
N ASP A 78 4.14 13.33 -6.82
CA ASP A 78 5.23 14.28 -6.76
C ASP A 78 6.35 13.77 -7.66
N ARG A 79 6.76 14.60 -8.61
CA ARG A 79 7.83 14.24 -9.56
C ARG A 79 9.20 14.09 -8.90
N ASP A 80 9.35 14.64 -7.70
CA ASP A 80 10.58 14.58 -6.91
C ASP A 80 10.71 13.27 -6.11
N MET A 81 9.64 12.46 -6.05
CA MET A 81 9.63 11.18 -5.35
C MET A 81 9.72 10.00 -6.32
N GLU A 82 10.35 8.92 -5.87
CA GLU A 82 10.38 7.68 -6.66
C GLU A 82 9.01 7.01 -6.63
N MET A 83 8.50 6.68 -7.82
CA MET A 83 7.22 6.02 -7.97
C MET A 83 7.36 4.60 -8.49
N TYR A 84 6.54 3.70 -7.95
CA TYR A 84 6.39 2.33 -8.41
C TYR A 84 4.92 1.98 -8.65
N LEU A 85 4.65 1.26 -9.74
CA LEU A 85 3.35 0.62 -9.94
C LEU A 85 3.41 -0.81 -9.44
N ILE A 86 2.47 -1.18 -8.57
CA ILE A 86 2.34 -2.54 -8.05
C ILE A 86 1.19 -3.25 -8.76
N ALA A 87 1.49 -4.42 -9.33
CA ALA A 87 0.50 -5.28 -9.96
C ALA A 87 0.84 -6.77 -9.74
N ASN A 88 -0.12 -7.67 -9.93
CA ASN A 88 0.16 -9.11 -9.89
C ASN A 88 0.77 -9.60 -11.21
N LEU A 89 0.27 -9.09 -12.34
CA LEU A 89 0.63 -9.48 -13.70
C LEU A 89 0.69 -8.24 -14.59
N HIS A 90 1.36 -8.37 -15.75
CA HIS A 90 1.30 -7.35 -16.80
C HIS A 90 -0.14 -7.26 -17.32
N CYS A 91 -0.75 -6.09 -17.22
CA CYS A 91 -2.16 -5.92 -17.53
C CYS A 91 -2.35 -4.70 -18.43
N ARG A 92 -3.32 -4.75 -19.33
CA ARG A 92 -3.64 -3.61 -20.21
C ARG A 92 -4.62 -2.64 -19.54
N THR A 93 -4.49 -2.45 -18.23
CA THR A 93 -5.31 -1.48 -17.49
C THR A 93 -4.80 -0.07 -17.73
N TYR A 94 -5.68 0.91 -17.58
CA TYR A 94 -5.32 2.33 -17.72
C TYR A 94 -4.13 2.70 -16.82
N LYS A 95 -4.12 2.22 -15.56
CA LYS A 95 -3.02 2.49 -14.61
C LYS A 95 -1.69 1.91 -15.09
N TYR A 96 -1.69 0.68 -15.61
CA TYR A 96 -0.49 0.04 -16.12
C TYR A 96 0.04 0.72 -17.38
N LEU A 97 -0.83 1.01 -18.34
CA LEU A 97 -0.45 1.74 -19.56
C LEU A 97 0.07 3.14 -19.25
N THR A 98 -0.53 3.83 -18.27
CA THR A 98 -0.06 5.14 -17.80
C THR A 98 1.33 5.04 -17.19
N ALA A 99 1.61 4.03 -16.37
CA ALA A 99 2.95 3.81 -15.81
C ALA A 99 3.99 3.60 -16.91
N LEU A 100 3.68 2.78 -17.93
CA LEU A 100 4.57 2.59 -19.07
C LEU A 100 4.85 3.89 -19.82
N ALA A 101 3.81 4.69 -20.08
CA ALA A 101 3.95 5.99 -20.75
C ALA A 101 4.80 6.99 -19.94
N LEU A 102 4.67 6.96 -18.62
CA LEU A 102 5.46 7.79 -17.70
C LEU A 102 6.85 7.22 -17.40
N SER A 103 7.23 6.09 -18.01
CA SER A 103 8.48 5.38 -17.72
C SER A 103 8.64 5.04 -16.22
N VAL A 104 7.52 4.75 -15.55
CA VAL A 104 7.45 4.31 -14.17
C VAL A 104 7.66 2.80 -14.10
N GLU A 105 8.41 2.35 -13.10
CA GLU A 105 8.74 0.94 -12.93
C GLU A 105 7.52 0.16 -12.42
N CYS A 106 7.14 -0.84 -13.19
CA CYS A 106 6.05 -1.75 -12.85
C CYS A 106 6.63 -2.97 -12.15
N VAL A 107 6.23 -3.23 -10.92
CA VAL A 107 6.78 -4.27 -10.04
C VAL A 107 5.68 -5.20 -9.56
N SER A 108 6.02 -6.48 -9.39
CA SER A 108 5.11 -7.48 -8.84
C SER A 108 4.84 -7.26 -7.35
N TYR A 109 3.65 -7.65 -6.88
CA TYR A 109 3.33 -7.69 -5.44
C TYR A 109 4.34 -8.50 -4.61
N THR A 110 4.96 -9.53 -5.21
CA THR A 110 6.00 -10.35 -4.56
C THR A 110 7.22 -9.53 -4.09
N TRP A 111 7.50 -8.39 -4.71
CA TRP A 111 8.55 -7.47 -4.26
C TRP A 111 8.18 -6.80 -2.94
N LEU A 112 6.92 -6.36 -2.79
CA LEU A 112 6.46 -5.79 -1.52
C LEU A 112 6.56 -6.83 -0.41
N GLU A 113 6.14 -8.06 -0.66
CA GLU A 113 6.30 -9.14 0.33
C GLU A 113 7.77 -9.36 0.73
N ALA A 114 8.70 -9.26 -0.23
CA ALA A 114 10.13 -9.37 0.04
C ALA A 114 10.66 -8.18 0.87
N CYS A 115 10.20 -6.97 0.56
CA CYS A 115 10.49 -5.77 1.34
C CYS A 115 9.92 -5.87 2.76
N PHE A 116 8.74 -6.48 2.90
CA PHE A 116 8.07 -6.65 4.19
C PHE A 116 8.80 -7.66 5.08
N LYS A 117 9.29 -8.76 4.49
CA LYS A 117 10.04 -9.80 5.21
C LYS A 117 11.44 -9.38 5.63
N LYS A 118 12.06 -8.47 4.87
CA LYS A 118 13.44 -8.01 5.13
C LYS A 118 13.51 -6.66 5.84
N ASP A 119 12.35 -6.01 6.04
CA ASP A 119 12.24 -4.64 6.56
C ASP A 119 13.26 -3.69 5.90
N MET A 120 13.43 -3.83 4.57
CA MET A 120 14.37 -3.06 3.78
C MET A 120 13.92 -3.03 2.32
N VAL A 121 14.21 -1.94 1.61
CA VAL A 121 13.99 -1.86 0.16
C VAL A 121 14.91 -2.85 -0.55
N VAL A 122 14.33 -3.93 -1.05
CA VAL A 122 15.04 -4.93 -1.86
C VAL A 122 15.15 -4.42 -3.29
N ASN A 123 16.17 -4.88 -4.03
CA ASN A 123 16.27 -4.62 -5.46
C ASN A 123 14.98 -5.06 -6.20
N HIS A 124 14.33 -4.13 -6.88
CA HIS A 124 13.08 -4.34 -7.60
C HIS A 124 13.26 -4.97 -8.98
N ARG A 125 14.44 -4.87 -9.60
CA ARG A 125 14.75 -5.42 -10.94
C ARG A 125 14.30 -6.87 -11.16
N PRO A 126 14.57 -7.83 -10.25
CA PRO A 126 14.13 -9.22 -10.44
C PRO A 126 12.61 -9.42 -10.36
N TYR A 127 11.88 -8.45 -9.82
CA TYR A 127 10.43 -8.47 -9.66
C TYR A 127 9.71 -7.56 -10.66
N MET A 128 10.45 -6.94 -11.58
CA MET A 128 9.87 -6.07 -12.58
C MET A 128 8.97 -6.85 -13.53
N LEU A 129 7.81 -6.27 -13.79
CA LEU A 129 6.85 -6.80 -14.74
C LEU A 129 7.23 -6.39 -16.16
N HIS A 130 6.96 -7.31 -17.08
CA HIS A 130 7.12 -7.11 -18.51
C HIS A 130 6.19 -6.02 -19.02
N ALA A 131 6.63 -5.20 -19.98
CA ALA A 131 5.81 -4.13 -20.56
C ALA A 131 4.52 -4.66 -21.20
N GLY A 132 4.54 -5.90 -21.69
CA GLY A 132 3.35 -6.59 -22.18
C GLY A 132 3.72 -7.73 -23.11
N VAL A 133 2.73 -8.20 -23.88
CA VAL A 133 2.90 -9.20 -24.93
C VAL A 133 2.82 -8.50 -26.28
N ASN A 134 3.78 -8.76 -27.16
CA ASN A 134 3.75 -8.30 -28.54
C ASN A 134 2.59 -9.01 -29.27
N PRO A 135 1.60 -8.28 -29.80
CA PRO A 135 0.44 -8.90 -30.44
C PRO A 135 0.78 -9.64 -31.75
N LEU A 136 1.91 -9.32 -32.40
CA LEU A 136 2.32 -9.96 -33.65
C LEU A 136 3.12 -11.25 -33.40
N THR A 137 4.04 -11.24 -32.43
CA THR A 137 4.94 -12.38 -32.15
C THR A 137 4.50 -13.22 -30.96
N ASN A 138 3.51 -12.78 -30.19
CA ASN A 138 3.12 -13.34 -28.88
C ASN A 138 4.28 -13.44 -27.88
N GLU A 139 5.37 -12.70 -28.10
CA GLU A 139 6.52 -12.68 -27.21
C GLU A 139 6.31 -11.68 -26.08
N ILE A 140 6.82 -12.02 -24.90
CA ILE A 140 6.79 -11.15 -23.74
C ILE A 140 7.90 -10.11 -23.88
N VAL A 141 7.50 -8.84 -23.95
CA VAL A 141 8.42 -7.71 -24.09
C VAL A 141 8.86 -7.23 -22.72
N ARG A 142 10.17 -7.29 -22.45
CA ARG A 142 10.76 -6.75 -21.22
C ARG A 142 10.56 -5.24 -21.13
N TRP A 143 10.29 -4.74 -19.93
CA TRP A 143 10.33 -3.30 -19.70
C TRP A 143 11.77 -2.78 -19.76
N GLU A 144 11.99 -1.77 -20.57
CA GLU A 144 13.27 -1.06 -20.66
C GLU A 144 13.02 0.44 -20.54
N LYS A 145 13.77 1.10 -19.66
CA LYS A 145 13.78 2.56 -19.60
C LYS A 145 14.48 3.06 -20.86
N SER A 146 13.75 3.76 -21.72
CA SER A 146 14.36 4.44 -22.85
C SER A 146 15.43 5.38 -22.31
N ARG A 147 16.70 5.09 -22.60
CA ARG A 147 17.77 6.06 -22.39
C ARG A 147 17.53 7.18 -23.41
N PRO A 148 17.44 8.46 -23.00
CA PRO A 148 17.51 9.52 -23.97
C PRO A 148 18.86 9.38 -24.70
N ASN A 149 18.79 9.22 -26.02
CA ASN A 149 19.93 9.25 -26.92
C ASN A 149 20.41 10.70 -27.06
#